data_AF-A0A1W9WU49-F1
#
_entry.id   AF-A0A1W9WU49-F1
#
_cell.length_a   1.000
_cell.length_b   1.000
_cell.length_c   1.000
_cell.angle_alpha   90.00
_cell.angle_beta   90.00
_cell.angle_gamma   90.00
#
_symmetry.space_group_name_H-M   'P 1'
#
loop_
_entity.id
_entity.type
_entity.pdbx_description
1 polymer ?
#
loop_
_entity_poly.entity_id
_entity_poly.type
_entity_poly.pdbx_seq_one_letter_code
_entity_poly.pdbx_strand_id
1 'polypeptide(L)'
;MIRFASVHLDNWLADKKRKPLVIRGARQVGKTWMVRDLSRRNNLKLIELNFERNPTLADLFTSNNPKEILKNLESEPIFFWNHFHFLNFCSQPAMNSF
;
A
#
# COMPACT_ATOMS: atom_id res chain seq x y z
N MET A 1 18.01 9.71 6.98
CA MET A 1 16.66 10.29 7.11
C MET A 1 15.50 9.26 7.08
N ILE A 2 15.72 8.01 6.64
CA ILE A 2 14.66 6.98 6.55
C ILE A 2 14.11 6.55 7.93
N ARG A 3 14.97 6.52 8.96
CA ARG A 3 14.61 6.03 10.30
C ARG A 3 13.47 6.83 10.96
N PHE A 4 13.40 8.14 10.78
CA PHE A 4 12.36 8.96 11.40
C PHE A 4 10.95 8.63 10.88
N ALA A 5 10.82 8.43 9.57
CA ALA A 5 9.53 8.09 8.97
C ALA A 5 9.10 6.65 9.31
N SER A 6 10.02 5.69 9.38
CA SER A 6 9.70 4.32 9.83
C SER A 6 9.21 4.29 11.28
N VAL A 7 9.89 5.00 12.19
CA VAL A 7 9.49 5.10 13.60
C VAL A 7 8.11 5.76 13.74
N HIS A 8 7.84 6.80 12.94
CA HIS A 8 6.52 7.44 12.92
C HIS A 8 5.41 6.48 12.48
N LEU A 9 5.67 5.66 11.45
CA LEU A 9 4.73 4.63 10.98
C LEU A 9 4.50 3.53 12.02
N ASP A 10 5.55 3.08 12.70
CA ASP A 10 5.46 2.07 13.76
C ASP A 10 4.63 2.61 14.95
N ASN A 11 4.87 3.86 15.36
CA ASN A 11 4.08 4.52 16.40
C ASN A 11 2.61 4.70 16.00
N TRP A 12 2.35 5.08 14.74
CA TRP A 12 1.00 5.18 14.21
C TRP A 12 0.28 3.82 14.20
N LEU A 13 0.99 2.74 13.88
CA LEU A 13 0.42 1.39 13.89
C LEU A 13 0.10 0.92 15.31
N ALA A 14 0.94 1.26 16.30
CA ALA A 14 0.77 0.88 17.69
C ALA A 14 -0.41 1.61 18.40
N ASP A 15 -0.86 2.75 17.88
CA ASP A 15 -1.95 3.52 18.48
C ASP A 15 -3.32 2.83 18.28
N LYS A 16 -4.00 2.51 19.39
CA LYS A 16 -5.35 1.92 19.41
C LYS A 16 -6.42 2.84 18.81
N LYS A 17 -6.19 4.17 18.78
CA LYS A 17 -7.09 5.19 18.20
C LYS A 17 -6.50 5.78 16.91
N ARG A 18 -5.65 5.04 16.21
CA ARG A 18 -5.02 5.48 14.95
C ARG A 18 -6.06 5.99 13.94
N LYS A 19 -5.84 7.21 13.45
CA LYS A 19 -6.63 7.83 12.39
C LYS A 19 -6.05 7.45 11.02
N PRO A 20 -6.82 7.57 9.92
CA PRO A 20 -6.26 7.42 8.57
C PRO A 20 -5.02 8.31 8.37
N LEU A 21 -3.92 7.73 7.88
CA LEU A 21 -2.66 8.44 7.67
C LEU A 21 -2.52 8.82 6.19
N VAL A 22 -2.20 10.10 5.94
CA VAL A 22 -1.93 10.60 4.59
C VAL A 22 -0.42 10.85 4.44
N ILE A 23 0.25 10.04 3.62
CA ILE A 23 1.69 10.15 3.38
C ILE A 23 1.91 11.00 2.12
N ARG A 24 2.40 12.24 2.29
CA ARG A 24 2.74 13.15 1.19
C ARG A 24 4.25 13.33 1.08
N GLY A 25 4.75 13.66 -0.12
CA GLY A 25 6.17 13.92 -0.36
C GLY A 25 6.52 13.86 -1.84
N ALA A 26 7.77 14.18 -2.19
CA ALA A 26 8.25 14.21 -3.57
C ALA A 26 8.02 12.88 -4.32
N ARG A 27 7.84 12.94 -5.65
CA ARG A 27 7.72 11.73 -6.49
C ARG A 27 8.99 10.87 -6.33
N GLN A 28 8.85 9.54 -6.40
CA GLN A 28 9.96 8.57 -6.36
C GLN A 28 10.78 8.44 -5.05
N VAL A 29 10.36 9.05 -3.93
CA VAL A 29 11.08 8.92 -2.64
C VAL A 29 10.81 7.60 -1.87
N GLY A 30 10.22 6.60 -2.51
CA GLY A 30 9.99 5.28 -1.88
C GLY A 30 8.83 5.20 -0.88
N LYS A 31 7.86 6.13 -0.90
CA LYS A 31 6.69 6.11 0.01
C LYS A 31 5.94 4.78 0.01
N THR A 32 5.68 4.22 -1.17
CA THR A 32 5.03 2.91 -1.33
C THR A 32 5.87 1.80 -0.71
N TRP A 33 7.20 1.86 -0.86
CA TRP A 33 8.10 0.89 -0.26
C TRP A 33 8.01 0.92 1.27
N MET A 34 7.93 2.09 1.90
CA MET A 34 7.82 2.21 3.35
C MET A 34 6.54 1.56 3.91
N VAL A 35 5.40 1.72 3.23
CA VAL A 35 4.14 1.10 3.66
C VAL A 35 4.20 -0.42 3.50
N ARG A 36 4.79 -0.91 2.41
CA ARG A 36 4.98 -2.36 2.19
C ARG A 36 5.95 -2.98 3.20
N ASP A 37 7.06 -2.30 3.48
CA ASP A 37 8.03 -2.71 4.49
C ASP A 37 7.39 -2.76 5.89
N LEU A 38 6.63 -1.74 6.28
CA LEU A 38 5.85 -1.73 7.52
C LEU A 38 4.95 -2.96 7.64
N SER A 39 4.19 -3.27 6.59
CA SER A 39 3.31 -4.44 6.59
C SER A 39 4.08 -5.75 6.72
N ARG A 40 5.24 -5.89 6.04
CA ARG A 40 6.07 -7.10 6.16
C ARG A 40 6.68 -7.27 7.55
N ARG A 41 7.29 -6.21 8.09
CA ARG A 41 7.92 -6.24 9.42
C ARG A 41 6.93 -6.56 10.52
N ASN A 42 5.67 -6.14 10.37
CA ASN A 42 4.60 -6.38 11.33
C ASN A 42 3.68 -7.56 10.92
N ASN A 43 4.07 -8.32 9.90
CA ASN A 43 3.33 -9.48 9.37
C ASN A 43 1.83 -9.21 9.10
N LEU A 44 1.52 -8.02 8.58
CA LEU A 44 0.17 -7.55 8.29
C LEU A 44 -0.23 -7.90 6.85
N LYS A 45 -1.52 -8.26 6.67
CA LYS A 45 -2.12 -8.37 5.35
C LYS A 45 -2.26 -6.97 4.73
N LEU A 46 -1.47 -6.68 3.70
CA LEU A 46 -1.57 -5.43 2.95
C LEU A 46 -2.53 -5.58 1.77
N ILE A 47 -3.54 -4.72 1.73
CA ILE A 47 -4.40 -4.54 0.56
C ILE A 47 -3.98 -3.21 -0.07
N GLU A 48 -3.43 -3.28 -1.28
CA GLU A 48 -2.99 -2.10 -2.03
C GLU A 48 -3.95 -1.83 -3.18
N LEU A 49 -4.53 -0.62 -3.20
CA LEU A 49 -5.41 -0.15 -4.27
C LEU A 49 -4.64 0.88 -5.09
N ASN A 50 -4.42 0.58 -6.36
CA ASN A 50 -3.70 1.45 -7.29
C ASN A 50 -4.63 1.91 -8.41
N PHE A 51 -5.17 3.12 -8.25
CA PHE A 51 -6.09 3.74 -9.21
C PHE A 51 -5.43 4.12 -10.55
N GLU A 52 -4.09 4.24 -10.61
CA GLU A 52 -3.39 4.48 -11.88
C GLU A 52 -3.31 3.20 -12.73
N ARG A 53 -3.10 2.05 -12.08
CA ARG A 53 -3.00 0.76 -12.77
C ARG A 53 -4.35 0.19 -13.15
N ASN A 54 -5.35 0.39 -12.30
CA ASN A 54 -6.69 -0.14 -12.54
C ASN A 54 -7.73 0.96 -12.27
N PRO A 55 -8.06 1.78 -13.27
CA PRO A 55 -8.96 2.92 -13.11
C PRO A 55 -10.39 2.50 -12.74
N THR A 56 -10.81 1.28 -13.11
CA THR A 56 -12.14 0.74 -12.74
C THR A 56 -12.29 0.51 -11.24
N LEU A 57 -11.19 0.49 -10.47
CA LEU A 57 -11.27 0.45 -9.00
C LEU A 57 -11.97 1.68 -8.43
N ALA A 58 -11.99 2.80 -9.15
CA ALA A 58 -12.72 3.99 -8.74
C ALA A 58 -14.23 3.73 -8.62
N ASP A 59 -14.77 2.83 -9.44
CA ASP A 59 -16.20 2.50 -9.46
C ASP A 59 -16.65 1.83 -8.15
N LEU A 60 -15.73 1.15 -7.46
CA LEU A 60 -15.99 0.52 -6.15
C LEU A 60 -16.27 1.55 -5.05
N PHE A 61 -15.86 2.80 -5.27
CA PHE A 61 -16.05 3.94 -4.35
C PHE A 61 -17.19 4.88 -4.77
N THR A 62 -18.04 4.46 -5.72
CA THR A 62 -19.17 5.28 -6.20
C THR A 62 -20.17 5.59 -5.07
N SER A 63 -20.42 4.65 -4.16
CA SER A 63 -21.22 4.89 -2.97
C SER A 63 -20.33 5.33 -1.80
N ASN A 64 -20.74 6.36 -1.06
CA ASN A 64 -20.03 6.85 0.13
C ASN A 64 -20.36 6.02 1.39
N ASN A 65 -20.75 4.75 1.22
CA ASN A 65 -21.13 3.86 2.30
C ASN A 65 -20.01 2.84 2.57
N PRO A 66 -19.30 2.91 3.72
CA PRO A 66 -18.19 2.02 4.03
C PRO A 66 -18.52 0.53 3.96
N LYS A 67 -19.75 0.15 4.33
CA LYS A 67 -20.17 -1.26 4.31
C LYS A 67 -20.27 -1.80 2.88
N GLU A 68 -20.73 -0.97 1.96
CA GLU A 68 -20.91 -1.32 0.57
C GLU A 68 -19.56 -1.37 -0.15
N ILE A 69 -18.69 -0.38 0.09
CA ILE A 69 -17.31 -0.37 -0.41
C ILE A 69 -16.57 -1.64 0.01
N LEU A 70 -16.67 -2.05 1.28
CA LEU A 70 -16.01 -3.27 1.77
C LEU A 70 -16.52 -4.52 1.04
N LYS A 71 -17.84 -4.63 0.85
CA LYS A 71 -18.43 -5.75 0.11
C LYS A 71 -17.94 -5.80 -1.34
N ASN A 72 -17.88 -4.65 -2.00
CA ASN A 72 -17.39 -4.55 -3.38
C ASN A 72 -15.90 -4.92 -3.47
N LEU A 73 -15.08 -4.50 -2.49
CA LEU A 73 -13.67 -4.86 -2.41
C LEU A 73 -13.45 -6.37 -2.16
N GLU A 74 -14.33 -7.03 -1.41
CA GLU A 74 -14.28 -8.47 -1.17
C GLU A 74 -14.66 -9.30 -2.41
N SER A 75 -15.58 -8.80 -3.24
CA SER A 75 -15.98 -9.48 -4.49
C SER A 75 -14.94 -9.40 -5.59
N GLU A 76 -14.06 -8.41 -5.55
CA GLU A 76 -13.05 -8.19 -6.58
C GLU A 76 -11.81 -9.08 -6.40
N PRO A 77 -11.29 -9.71 -7.48
CA PRO A 77 -10.10 -10.56 -7.43
C PRO A 77 -8.78 -9.80 -7.20
N ILE A 78 -8.83 -8.56 -6.68
CA ILE A 78 -7.66 -7.75 -6.28
C ILE A 78 -6.75 -8.53 -5.31
N PHE A 79 -7.33 -9.47 -4.54
CA PHE A 79 -6.58 -10.39 -3.67
C PHE A 79 -5.59 -11.30 -4.39
N PHE A 80 -5.82 -11.64 -5.66
CA PHE A 80 -4.94 -12.56 -6.41
C PHE A 80 -3.76 -11.85 -7.10
N TRP A 81 -3.88 -10.57 -7.42
CA TRP A 81 -2.88 -9.86 -8.23
C TRP A 81 -1.60 -9.48 -7.47
N ASN A 82 -1.68 -9.32 -6.14
CA ASN A 82 -0.51 -8.94 -5.33
C ASN A 82 0.50 -10.07 -5.09
N HIS A 83 0.12 -11.33 -5.34
CA HIS A 83 1.08 -12.45 -5.24
C HIS A 83 1.99 -12.53 -6.48
N PHE A 84 1.47 -12.19 -7.66
CA PHE A 84 2.17 -12.45 -8.93
C PHE A 84 3.15 -11.35 -9.35
N HIS A 85 2.93 -10.10 -8.97
CA HIS A 85 3.82 -9.00 -9.36
C HIS A 85 5.12 -8.94 -8.54
N PHE A 86 5.30 -9.85 -7.57
CA PHE A 86 6.45 -9.87 -6.68
C PHE A 86 7.69 -10.56 -7.29
N LEU A 87 7.49 -11.58 -8.12
CA LEU A 87 8.61 -12.27 -8.80
C LEU A 87 9.30 -11.40 -9.86
N ASN A 88 8.57 -10.46 -10.47
CA ASN A 88 9.11 -9.63 -11.56
C ASN A 88 9.88 -8.40 -11.10
N PHE A 89 9.64 -7.87 -9.88
CA PHE A 89 10.34 -6.66 -9.41
C PHE A 89 11.57 -6.96 -8.54
N CYS A 90 11.66 -8.15 -7.93
CA CYS A 90 12.84 -8.54 -7.15
C CYS A 90 13.99 -9.11 -8.01
N SER A 91 13.75 -9.33 -9.30
CA SER A 91 14.72 -9.92 -10.24
C SER A 91 15.45 -8.90 -11.12
N GLN A 92 15.25 -7.59 -10.92
CA GLN A 92 16.11 -6.58 -11.54
C GLN A 92 17.29 -6.31 -10.59
N PRO A 93 18.50 -6.84 -10.88
CA PRO A 93 19.68 -6.43 -10.14
C PRO A 93 19.83 -4.92 -10.30
N ALA A 94 20.19 -4.25 -9.21
CA ALA A 94 20.67 -2.90 -9.25
C ALA A 94 21.92 -2.85 -10.15
N MET A 95 21.73 -2.63 -11.45
CA MET A 95 22.80 -2.27 -12.35
C MET A 95 23.00 -0.77 -12.25
N ASN A 96 24.07 -0.44 -11.53
CA ASN A 96 24.84 0.79 -11.61
C ASN A 96 24.86 1.37 -13.03
N SER A 97 24.78 2.69 -13.15
CA SER A 97 25.62 3.52 -14.01
C SER A 97 25.35 4.99 -13.71
N PHE A 98 26.40 5.66 -13.20
CA PHE A 98 26.72 7.10 -13.24
C PHE A 98 25.62 8.14 -13.43
#